data_AF-A0A0P9FZA2-F1
#
_entry.id   AF-A0A0P9FZA2-F1
#
_cell.length_a   1.000
_cell.length_b   1.000
_cell.length_c   1.000
_cell.angle_alpha   90.00
_cell.angle_beta   90.00
_cell.angle_gamma   90.00
#
_symmetry.space_group_name_H-M   'P 1'
#
loop_
_entity.id
_entity.type
_entity.pdbx_description
1 polymer ?
#
loop_
_entity_poly.entity_id
_entity_poly.type
_entity_poly.pdbx_seq_one_letter_code
_entity_poly.pdbx_strand_id
1 'polypeptide(L)'
;MAVKVIYEADATDLKMADRRKRILRSSAMFIFQLALIFILVSILGVWAMFIFLLAMFMFLPAPIIPTPSKYKITSQGVMLDERRIFSLKKEYKLRANEERKFVSILHRRRGEILRLYTSEPKRVVNILDKIIPKQKQPRRHGLKGEGRK
;
A
#
# COMPACT_ATOMS: atom_id res chain seq x y z
N MET A 1 -10.15 3.45 28.36
CA MET A 1 -9.27 4.57 27.93
C MET A 1 -9.86 5.16 26.65
N ALA A 2 -10.27 6.42 26.64
CA ALA A 2 -10.88 7.04 25.46
C ALA A 2 -9.85 7.12 24.32
N VAL A 3 -10.16 6.51 23.18
CA VAL A 3 -9.30 6.55 22.00
C VAL A 3 -9.41 7.94 21.39
N LYS A 4 -8.38 8.77 21.54
CA LYS A 4 -8.36 10.12 20.97
C LYS A 4 -8.26 10.03 19.45
N VAL A 5 -9.30 10.47 18.75
CA VAL A 5 -9.33 10.60 17.30
C VAL A 5 -8.59 11.87 16.92
N ILE A 6 -7.57 11.74 16.07
CA ILE A 6 -6.70 12.83 15.63
C ILE A 6 -7.14 13.34 14.26
N TYR A 7 -7.69 12.46 13.43
CA TYR A 7 -8.15 12.78 12.09
C TYR A 7 -9.19 11.77 11.64
N GLU A 8 -10.19 12.24 10.91
CA GLU A 8 -11.24 11.44 10.31
C GLU A 8 -11.40 11.82 8.84
N ALA A 9 -11.51 10.83 7.97
CA ALA A 9 -11.79 11.06 6.56
C ALA A 9 -12.79 10.04 6.02
N ASP A 10 -13.77 10.57 5.30
CA ASP A 10 -14.59 9.82 4.36
C ASP A 10 -13.99 9.98 2.97
N ALA A 11 -13.44 8.89 2.44
CA ALA A 11 -12.76 8.89 1.15
C ALA A 11 -13.57 8.14 0.08
N THR A 12 -14.87 7.97 0.30
CA THR A 12 -15.77 7.22 -0.59
C THR A 12 -15.72 7.79 -2.01
N ASP A 13 -15.79 9.11 -2.16
CA ASP A 13 -15.80 9.76 -3.48
C ASP A 13 -14.45 9.63 -4.20
N LEU A 14 -13.34 9.80 -3.47
CA LEU A 14 -11.99 9.61 -4.01
C LEU A 14 -11.77 8.16 -4.46
N LYS A 15 -12.28 7.20 -3.69
CA LYS A 15 -12.24 5.77 -4.04
C LYS A 15 -13.08 5.46 -5.28
N MET A 16 -14.26 6.09 -5.42
CA MET A 16 -15.13 5.94 -6.60
C MET A 16 -14.48 6.52 -7.86
N ALA A 17 -13.87 7.70 -7.78
CA ALA A 17 -13.16 8.32 -8.91
C ALA A 17 -12.03 7.42 -9.44
N ASP A 18 -11.28 6.77 -8.54
CA ASP A 18 -10.19 5.86 -8.90
C ASP A 18 -10.68 4.45 -9.30
N ARG A 19 -11.96 4.12 -9.07
CA ARG A 19 -12.57 2.84 -9.45
C ARG A 19 -12.65 2.69 -10.96
N ARG A 20 -13.05 3.75 -11.67
CA ARG A 20 -13.18 3.73 -13.14
C ARG A 20 -11.83 3.45 -13.82
N LYS A 21 -10.75 4.12 -13.38
CA LYS A 21 -9.39 3.89 -13.89
C LYS A 21 -8.88 2.47 -13.56
N ARG A 22 -9.21 1.94 -12.38
CA ARG A 22 -8.89 0.56 -12.01
C ARG A 22 -9.61 -0.45 -12.90
N ILE A 23 -10.92 -0.29 -13.10
CA ILE A 23 -11.71 -1.15 -13.97
C ILE A 23 -11.14 -1.11 -15.39
N LEU A 24 -10.91 0.09 -15.94
CA LEU A 24 -10.35 0.22 -17.29
C LEU A 24 -9.01 -0.51 -17.45
N ARG A 25 -8.10 -0.36 -16.48
CA ARG A 25 -6.80 -1.06 -16.50
C ARG A 25 -6.95 -2.57 -16.38
N SER A 26 -7.83 -3.03 -15.49
CA SER A 26 -8.13 -4.45 -15.33
C SER A 26 -8.76 -5.05 -16.59
N SER A 27 -9.72 -4.36 -17.20
CA SER A 27 -10.33 -4.77 -18.46
C SER A 27 -9.32 -4.80 -19.60
N ALA A 28 -8.45 -3.79 -19.71
CA ALA A 28 -7.40 -3.77 -20.74
C ALA A 28 -6.41 -4.94 -20.56
N MET A 29 -5.96 -5.22 -19.33
CA MET A 29 -5.11 -6.37 -19.03
C MET A 29 -5.81 -7.69 -19.35
N PHE A 30 -7.10 -7.81 -19.03
CA PHE A 30 -7.89 -9.00 -19.32
C PHE A 30 -8.03 -9.26 -20.82
N ILE A 31 -8.33 -8.22 -21.60
CA ILE A 31 -8.40 -8.30 -23.07
C ILE A 31 -7.03 -8.70 -23.64
N PHE A 32 -5.95 -8.11 -23.12
CA PHE A 32 -4.59 -8.46 -23.54
C PHE A 32 -4.25 -9.93 -23.21
N GLN A 33 -4.64 -10.42 -22.04
CA GLN A 33 -4.46 -11.83 -21.66
C GLN A 33 -5.23 -12.78 -22.58
N LEU A 34 -6.47 -12.43 -22.95
CA LEU A 34 -7.26 -13.20 -23.92
C LEU A 34 -6.63 -13.19 -25.32
N ALA A 35 -6.12 -12.05 -25.78
CA ALA A 35 -5.42 -11.97 -27.06
C ALA A 35 -4.15 -12.82 -27.04
N LEU A 36 -3.37 -12.75 -25.94
CA LEU A 36 -2.13 -13.50 -25.78
C LEU A 36 -2.37 -15.01 -25.79
N ILE A 37 -3.37 -15.50 -25.04
CA ILE A 37 -3.68 -16.94 -25.02
C ILE A 37 -4.18 -17.39 -26.40
N PHE A 38 -4.96 -16.58 -27.10
CA PHE A 38 -5.45 -16.92 -28.44
C PHE A 38 -4.30 -17.06 -29.45
N ILE A 39 -3.33 -16.14 -29.42
CA ILE A 39 -2.11 -16.22 -30.23
C ILE A 39 -1.31 -17.48 -29.87
N LEU A 40 -1.08 -17.73 -28.57
CA LEU A 40 -0.35 -18.92 -28.13
C LEU A 40 -1.04 -20.21 -28.57
N VAL A 41 -2.36 -20.32 -28.43
CA VAL A 41 -3.13 -21.50 -28.83
C VAL A 41 -3.07 -21.71 -30.34
N SER A 42 -3.08 -20.63 -31.13
CA SER A 42 -2.97 -20.72 -32.59
C SER A 42 -1.63 -21.30 -33.04
N ILE A 43 -0.55 -21.12 -32.27
CA ILE A 43 0.81 -21.59 -32.58
C ILE A 43 1.08 -22.96 -31.96
N LEU A 44 0.69 -23.17 -30.71
CA LEU A 44 1.09 -24.31 -29.86
C LEU A 44 -0.07 -25.27 -29.53
N GLY A 45 -1.29 -24.99 -29.98
CA GLY A 45 -2.47 -25.79 -29.70
C GLY A 45 -2.76 -25.87 -28.21
N VAL A 46 -3.11 -27.08 -27.72
CA VAL A 46 -3.47 -27.32 -26.31
C VAL A 46 -2.30 -27.05 -25.34
N TRP A 47 -1.04 -27.18 -25.78
CA TRP A 47 0.13 -26.93 -24.94
C TRP A 47 0.26 -25.47 -24.48
N ALA A 48 -0.32 -24.54 -25.25
CA ALA A 48 -0.42 -23.14 -24.88
C ALA A 48 -1.06 -22.91 -23.51
N MET A 49 -2.04 -23.74 -23.14
CA MET A 49 -2.76 -23.60 -21.89
C MET A 49 -1.83 -23.80 -20.68
N PHE A 50 -0.95 -24.81 -20.72
CA PHE A 50 0.01 -25.08 -19.64
C PHE A 50 1.04 -23.96 -19.51
N ILE A 51 1.56 -23.45 -20.62
CA ILE A 51 2.54 -22.35 -20.64
C ILE A 51 1.90 -21.07 -20.10
N PHE A 52 0.66 -20.78 -20.51
CA PHE A 52 -0.09 -19.61 -20.04
C PHE A 52 -0.36 -19.68 -18.53
N LEU A 53 -0.72 -20.86 -18.01
CA LEU A 53 -0.99 -21.07 -16.59
C LEU A 53 0.27 -20.90 -15.74
N LEU A 54 1.41 -21.41 -16.22
CA LEU A 54 2.71 -21.22 -15.59
C LEU A 54 3.12 -19.73 -15.59
N ALA A 55 2.95 -19.06 -16.73
CA ALA A 55 3.22 -17.63 -16.84
C ALA A 55 2.33 -16.80 -15.90
N MET A 56 1.03 -17.11 -15.83
CA MET A 56 0.13 -16.45 -14.88
C MET A 56 0.60 -16.63 -13.44
N PHE A 57 0.97 -17.85 -13.04
CA PHE A 57 1.46 -18.13 -11.69
C PHE A 57 2.76 -17.37 -11.35
N MET A 58 3.68 -17.28 -12.32
CA MET A 58 4.97 -16.61 -12.10
C MET A 58 4.88 -15.07 -12.17
N PHE A 59 4.03 -14.53 -13.03
CA PHE A 59 4.01 -13.10 -13.35
C PHE A 59 2.82 -12.33 -12.77
N LEU A 60 1.75 -12.97 -12.25
CA LEU A 60 0.69 -12.23 -11.56
C LEU A 60 1.14 -11.82 -10.15
N PRO A 61 1.27 -10.52 -9.86
CA PRO A 61 1.43 -10.09 -8.48
C PRO A 61 0.09 -10.27 -7.74
N ALA A 62 0.02 -11.22 -6.82
CA ALA A 62 -0.97 -11.17 -5.74
C ALA A 62 -0.44 -10.20 -4.68
N PRO A 63 -1.12 -9.06 -4.44
CA PRO A 63 -1.99 -9.04 -3.26
C PRO A 63 -3.22 -8.10 -3.39
N ILE A 64 -4.33 -8.53 -2.80
CA ILE A 64 -5.48 -7.67 -2.49
C ILE A 64 -5.01 -6.66 -1.42
N ILE A 65 -4.73 -5.41 -1.83
CA ILE A 65 -4.35 -4.35 -0.89
C ILE A 65 -5.64 -3.79 -0.25
N PRO A 66 -5.78 -3.84 1.09
CA PRO A 66 -6.94 -3.27 1.75
C PRO A 66 -7.02 -1.76 1.50
N THR A 67 -8.20 -1.30 1.07
CA THR A 67 -8.51 0.10 0.78
C THR A 67 -9.83 0.48 1.45
N PRO A 68 -9.80 0.87 2.75
CA PRO A 68 -11.01 1.27 3.49
C PRO A 68 -11.67 2.46 2.80
N SER A 69 -13.00 2.56 2.92
CA SER A 69 -13.73 3.74 2.43
C SER A 69 -13.71 4.86 3.47
N LYS A 70 -13.80 4.49 4.75
CA LYS A 70 -13.76 5.42 5.88
C LYS A 70 -12.65 5.01 6.83
N TYR A 71 -11.92 5.98 7.37
CA TYR A 71 -10.91 5.69 8.38
C TYR A 71 -10.75 6.82 9.38
N LYS A 72 -10.37 6.43 10.60
CA LYS A 72 -10.05 7.35 11.70
C LYS A 72 -8.61 7.10 12.12
N ILE A 73 -7.78 8.13 12.14
CA ILE A 73 -6.43 8.05 12.70
C ILE A 73 -6.52 8.33 14.19
N THR A 74 -6.03 7.39 15.00
CA THR A 74 -6.08 7.42 16.46
C THR A 74 -4.67 7.34 17.02
N SER A 75 -4.51 7.59 18.32
CA SER A 75 -3.22 7.45 19.01
C SER A 75 -2.64 6.02 18.95
N GLN A 76 -3.45 5.00 18.71
CA GLN A 76 -3.04 3.59 18.65
C GLN A 76 -2.78 3.09 17.22
N GLY A 77 -3.23 3.83 16.21
CA GLY A 77 -3.12 3.41 14.80
C GLY A 77 -4.29 3.90 13.95
N VAL A 78 -4.52 3.24 12.83
CA VAL A 78 -5.57 3.61 11.86
C VAL A 78 -6.76 2.68 12.03
N MET A 79 -7.90 3.21 12.46
CA MET A 79 -9.16 2.49 12.50
C MET A 79 -9.80 2.47 11.11
N LEU A 80 -10.04 1.28 10.58
CA LEU A 80 -10.56 1.01 9.24
C LEU A 80 -12.05 0.68 9.33
N ASP A 81 -12.87 1.44 8.61
CA ASP A 81 -14.33 1.27 8.50
C ASP A 81 -15.02 1.01 9.84
N GLU A 82 -14.54 1.66 10.92
CA GLU A 82 -15.02 1.52 12.32
C GLU A 82 -14.96 0.11 12.91
N ARG A 83 -14.34 -0.86 12.22
CA ARG A 83 -14.36 -2.28 12.60
C ARG A 83 -13.04 -2.79 13.15
N ARG A 84 -11.92 -2.35 12.57
CA ARG A 84 -10.58 -2.90 12.89
C ARG A 84 -9.57 -1.78 13.08
N ILE A 85 -8.74 -1.89 14.11
CA ILE A 85 -7.60 -1.00 14.32
C ILE A 85 -6.37 -1.63 13.67
N PHE A 86 -5.79 -0.93 12.71
CA PHE A 86 -4.52 -1.26 12.10
C PHE A 86 -3.39 -0.56 12.84
N SER A 87 -2.64 -1.32 13.64
CA SER A 87 -1.48 -0.79 14.37
C SER A 87 -0.30 -0.56 13.42
N LEU A 88 0.24 0.66 13.44
CA LEU A 88 1.41 1.04 12.66
C LEU A 88 2.67 0.49 13.35
N LYS A 89 3.48 -0.28 12.61
CA LYS A 89 4.77 -0.79 13.09
C LYS A 89 5.90 0.13 12.65
N LYS A 90 7.01 0.07 13.39
CA LYS A 90 8.22 0.87 13.13
C LYS A 90 8.85 0.63 11.75
N GLU A 91 8.60 -0.56 11.18
CA GLU A 91 9.15 -0.98 9.89
C GLU A 91 8.38 -0.43 8.69
N TYR A 92 7.25 0.26 8.94
CA TYR A 92 6.39 0.73 7.88
C TYR A 92 6.88 2.08 7.37
N LYS A 93 7.01 2.19 6.04
CA LYS A 93 7.28 3.45 5.35
C LYS A 93 5.99 4.05 4.84
N LEU A 94 5.92 5.38 4.87
CA LEU A 94 4.79 6.13 4.33
C LEU A 94 5.19 6.72 2.97
N ARG A 95 4.30 6.63 1.98
CA ARG A 95 4.47 7.25 0.68
C ARG A 95 3.20 8.03 0.32
N ALA A 96 3.31 9.34 0.25
CA ALA A 96 2.25 10.18 -0.29
C ALA A 96 2.22 10.08 -1.82
N ASN A 97 1.02 10.03 -2.39
CA ASN A 97 0.77 10.24 -3.80
C ASN A 97 -0.26 11.37 -3.94
N GLU A 98 0.22 12.56 -4.30
CA GLU A 98 -0.60 13.76 -4.45
C GLU A 98 -1.49 13.70 -5.69
N GLU A 99 -0.95 13.18 -6.80
CA GLU A 99 -1.66 13.07 -8.07
C GLU A 99 -2.93 12.21 -7.94
N ARG A 100 -2.82 11.08 -7.23
CA ARG A 100 -3.91 10.12 -7.03
C ARG A 100 -4.58 10.24 -5.67
N LYS A 101 -4.21 11.25 -4.87
CA LYS A 101 -4.84 11.60 -3.59
C LYS A 101 -4.91 10.43 -2.62
N PHE A 102 -3.78 9.75 -2.39
CA PHE A 102 -3.69 8.68 -1.38
C PHE A 102 -2.34 8.63 -0.68
N VAL A 103 -2.31 7.96 0.48
CA VAL A 103 -1.10 7.59 1.21
C VAL A 103 -0.99 6.08 1.26
N SER A 104 0.14 5.56 0.81
CA SER A 104 0.48 4.14 0.90
C SER A 104 1.35 3.87 2.12
N ILE A 105 0.99 2.82 2.85
CA ILE A 105 1.78 2.26 3.94
C ILE A 105 2.49 1.02 3.38
N LEU A 106 3.81 1.04 3.43
CA LEU A 106 4.69 0.05 2.81
C LEU A 106 5.44 -0.74 3.88
N HIS A 107 5.31 -2.06 3.83
CA HIS A 107 6.14 -2.99 4.59
C HIS A 107 7.44 -3.28 3.84
N ARG A 108 8.58 -3.36 4.55
CA ARG A 108 9.91 -3.62 3.95
C ARG A 108 9.96 -4.84 3.03
N ARG A 109 9.42 -5.98 3.46
CA ARG A 109 9.35 -7.24 2.68
C ARG A 109 8.08 -7.45 1.86
N ARG A 110 6.90 -7.09 2.38
CA ARG A 110 5.60 -7.39 1.75
C ARG A 110 5.10 -6.33 0.76
N GLY A 111 5.80 -5.20 0.64
CA GLY A 111 5.36 -4.10 -0.23
C GLY A 111 4.17 -3.34 0.37
N GLU A 112 3.25 -2.87 -0.45
CA GLU A 112 2.11 -2.05 -0.02
C GLU A 112 1.11 -2.90 0.78
N ILE A 113 0.89 -2.53 2.04
CA ILE A 113 0.02 -3.27 2.98
C ILE A 113 -1.29 -2.56 3.28
N LEU A 114 -1.36 -1.24 3.08
CA LEU A 114 -2.55 -0.45 3.31
C LEU A 114 -2.48 0.84 2.49
N ARG A 115 -3.60 1.22 1.87
CA ARG A 115 -3.73 2.49 1.14
C ARG A 115 -4.90 3.29 1.68
N LEU A 116 -4.63 4.54 2.03
CA LEU A 116 -5.58 5.49 2.60
C LEU A 116 -5.82 6.62 1.60
N TYR A 117 -7.02 6.71 1.02
CA TYR A 117 -7.38 7.83 0.14
C TYR A 117 -7.63 9.09 0.97
N THR A 118 -7.12 10.23 0.53
CA THR A 118 -7.27 11.50 1.25
C THR A 118 -7.07 12.68 0.31
N SER A 119 -7.85 13.74 0.51
CA SER A 119 -7.66 15.00 -0.21
C SER A 119 -6.35 15.71 0.17
N GLU A 120 -5.76 15.38 1.33
CA GLU A 120 -4.56 16.04 1.87
C GLU A 120 -3.43 15.04 2.20
N PRO A 121 -2.79 14.39 1.19
CA PRO A 121 -1.80 13.34 1.42
C PRO A 121 -0.63 13.76 2.32
N LYS A 122 -0.11 14.97 2.15
CA LYS A 122 0.99 15.51 2.99
C LYS A 122 0.59 15.60 4.46
N ARG A 123 -0.62 16.09 4.75
CA ARG A 123 -1.11 16.24 6.11
C ARG A 123 -1.28 14.89 6.78
N VAL A 124 -1.84 13.92 6.07
CA VAL A 124 -2.00 12.54 6.58
C VAL A 124 -0.65 11.88 6.85
N VAL A 125 0.34 12.03 5.96
CA VAL A 125 1.70 11.54 6.23
C VAL A 125 2.28 12.17 7.50
N ASN A 126 2.16 13.49 7.67
CA ASN A 126 2.67 14.19 8.85
C ASN A 126 2.00 13.72 10.15
N ILE A 127 0.71 13.37 10.11
CA ILE A 127 0.00 12.84 11.27
C ILE A 127 0.47 11.42 11.56
N LEU A 128 0.56 10.56 10.54
CA LEU A 128 0.98 9.18 10.69
C LEU A 128 2.44 9.07 11.16
N ASP A 129 3.34 9.93 10.68
CA ASP A 129 4.76 9.95 11.09
C ASP A 129 4.93 10.27 12.59
N LYS A 130 4.02 11.06 13.16
CA LYS A 130 4.01 11.34 14.61
C LYS A 130 3.56 10.14 15.46
N ILE A 131 2.79 9.22 14.87
CA ILE A 131 2.22 8.04 15.56
C ILE A 131 3.10 6.81 15.37
N ILE A 132 3.87 6.74 14.27
CA ILE A 132 4.83 5.66 14.04
C ILE A 132 5.91 5.72 15.14
N PRO A 133 6.17 4.62 15.86
CA PRO A 133 7.19 4.64 16.89
C PRO A 133 8.58 4.80 16.25
N LYS A 134 9.26 5.92 16.53
CA LYS A 134 10.60 6.20 15.98
C LYS A 134 11.62 5.17 16.44
N GLN A 135 12.50 4.74 15.53
CA GLN A 135 13.68 3.96 15.90
C GLN A 135 14.58 4.84 16.77
N LYS A 136 14.90 4.36 17.98
CA LYS A 136 16.03 4.88 18.76
C LYS A 136 17.25 4.60 17.89
N GLN A 137 17.84 5.62 17.27
CA GLN A 137 19.14 5.46 16.61
C GLN A 137 20.07 4.77 17.63
N PRO A 138 20.81 3.71 17.25
CA PRO A 138 21.89 3.25 18.10
C PRO A 138 22.82 4.45 18.24
N ARG A 139 22.90 5.00 19.46
CA ARG A 139 23.91 5.99 19.83
C ARG A 139 25.24 5.34 19.44
N ARG A 140 25.84 5.80 18.33
CA ARG A 140 27.26 5.58 18.11
C ARG A 140 27.92 6.29 19.29
N HIS A 141 28.34 5.51 20.28
CA HIS A 141 29.19 5.99 21.35
C HIS A 141 30.35 6.71 20.68
N GLY A 142 30.49 7.99 20.97
CA GLY A 142 31.64 8.77 20.54
C GLY A 142 32.89 8.09 21.07
N LEU A 143 33.73 7.61 20.16
CA LEU A 143 35.16 7.53 20.42
C LEU A 143 35.67 8.97 20.41
N LYS A 144 35.59 9.60 21.58
CA LYS A 144 36.33 10.82 21.92
C LYS A 144 37.16 10.46 23.16
N GLY A 145 38.48 10.63 23.02
CA GLY A 145 39.49 10.27 24.00
C GLY A 145 40.51 9.34 23.33
N GLU A 146 41.80 9.65 23.23
CA GLU A 146 42.57 10.65 23.95
C GLU A 146 43.91 10.76 23.22
N GLY A 147 44.30 11.97 22.79
CA GLY A 147 45.71 12.23 22.58
C GLY A 147 46.37 12.34 23.94
N ARG A 148 47.38 11.52 24.21
CA ARG A 148 48.45 11.86 25.15
C ARG A 148 49.66 10.92 25.01
N LYS A 149 50.79 11.59 24.78
CA LYS A 149 52.20 11.16 24.86
C LYS A 149 52.79 10.59 23.58
#